data_AF-W9RUQ1-F1
#
_entry.id   AF-W9RUQ1-F1
#
_cell.length_a   1.000
_cell.length_b   1.000
_cell.length_c   1.000
_cell.angle_alpha   90.00
_cell.angle_beta   90.00
_cell.angle_gamma   90.00
#
_symmetry.space_group_name_H-M   'P 1'
#
loop_
_entity.id
_entity.type
_entity.pdbx_description
1 polymer ?
#
loop_
_entity_poly.entity_id
_entity_poly.type
_entity_poly.pdbx_seq_one_letter_code
_entity_poly.pdbx_strand_id
1 'polypeptide(L)'
;MVISQNHHAVVHGPSGSPFPTSEFEHSSIPATVKKLFNLSSPFLTKRDQWAGTFEGIFQKRTEPRTDCPEKLPTPVKIRKGEAKEEAKLSEFQQELMQLAAVLKGDNILTSYPEKTGKETTVKEGKQYMEDAVKRFFEAGLYAKRMGVDEEQIVQMRPSLTTRSPSKTPNEHP
;
A
#
# COMPACT_ATOMS: atom_id res chain seq x y z
N MET A 1 41.82 -8.76 13.32
CA MET A 1 41.47 -7.36 13.04
C MET A 1 40.55 -6.89 14.15
N VAL A 2 41.04 -5.98 14.99
CA VAL A 2 40.38 -5.53 16.21
C VAL A 2 39.16 -4.70 15.83
N ILE A 3 37.95 -5.19 16.09
CA ILE A 3 36.72 -4.38 15.98
C ILE A 3 36.61 -3.58 17.27
N SER A 4 37.11 -2.35 17.23
CA SER A 4 37.01 -1.40 18.34
C SER A 4 35.91 -0.37 18.06
N GLN A 5 35.06 -0.19 19.07
CA GLN A 5 34.06 0.86 19.32
C GLN A 5 32.63 0.63 18.82
N ASN A 6 31.77 0.27 19.77
CA ASN A 6 30.30 0.21 19.69
C ASN A 6 29.71 1.55 19.21
N HIS A 7 29.24 1.64 17.96
CA HIS A 7 28.61 2.85 17.41
C HIS A 7 27.14 2.70 17.01
N HIS A 8 26.50 1.55 17.27
CA HIS A 8 25.10 1.33 16.90
C HIS A 8 24.19 1.48 18.13
N ALA A 9 23.69 2.69 18.34
CA ALA A 9 22.67 2.95 19.36
C ALA A 9 21.27 2.78 18.76
N VAL A 10 20.57 1.72 19.16
CA VAL A 10 19.13 1.58 18.92
C VAL A 10 18.41 2.34 20.03
N VAL A 11 17.56 3.31 19.64
CA VAL A 11 16.77 4.11 20.59
C VAL A 11 15.31 3.68 20.46
N HIS A 12 14.76 3.10 21.53
CA HIS A 12 13.40 2.56 21.53
C HIS A 12 12.31 3.58 21.89
N GLY A 13 12.66 4.66 22.60
CA GLY A 13 11.71 5.67 23.04
C GLY A 13 12.40 6.96 23.49
N PRO A 14 11.62 8.03 23.72
CA PRO A 14 12.13 9.29 24.24
C PRO A 14 12.54 9.16 25.71
N SER A 15 13.31 10.13 26.21
CA SER A 15 13.74 10.16 27.62
C SER A 15 12.64 10.75 28.53
N GLY A 16 11.42 10.22 28.47
CA GLY A 16 10.29 10.60 29.34
C GLY A 16 9.84 12.06 29.19
N SER A 17 10.01 12.63 28.00
CA SER A 17 9.65 14.01 27.65
C SER A 17 8.83 14.01 26.37
N PRO A 18 7.80 14.87 26.23
CA PRO A 18 7.35 15.90 27.19
C PRO A 18 6.65 15.37 28.45
N PHE A 19 6.16 14.13 28.44
CA PHE A 19 5.53 13.48 29.59
C PHE A 19 6.23 12.15 29.90
N PRO A 20 6.12 11.62 31.14
CA PRO A 20 6.71 10.33 31.50
C PRO A 20 6.20 9.15 30.65
N THR A 21 5.02 9.31 30.02
CA THR A 21 4.41 8.29 29.16
C THR A 21 4.62 8.56 27.67
N SER A 22 5.33 9.63 27.29
CA SER A 22 5.56 9.96 25.88
C SER A 22 6.31 8.85 25.16
N GLU A 23 5.91 8.59 23.91
CA GLU A 23 6.56 7.62 23.04
C GLU A 23 6.99 8.25 21.71
N PHE A 24 7.84 7.55 20.97
CA PHE A 24 8.08 7.87 19.57
C PHE A 24 6.96 7.30 18.70
N GLU A 25 6.29 8.17 17.97
CA GLU A 25 5.25 7.81 17.00
C GLU A 25 5.21 8.81 15.84
N HIS A 26 4.27 8.67 14.90
CA HIS A 26 4.17 9.59 13.75
C HIS A 26 4.08 11.07 14.16
N SER A 27 3.37 11.35 15.25
CA SER A 27 3.20 12.73 15.77
C SER A 27 4.49 13.32 16.35
N SER A 28 5.53 12.51 16.58
CA SER A 28 6.86 12.97 16.97
C SER A 28 7.51 13.85 15.91
N ILE A 29 7.15 13.69 14.62
CA ILE A 29 7.67 14.51 13.53
C ILE A 29 7.24 15.99 13.68
N PRO A 30 5.94 16.33 13.69
CA PRO A 30 5.52 17.72 13.89
C PRO A 30 5.90 18.26 15.27
N ALA A 31 5.89 17.44 16.32
CA ALA A 31 6.35 17.82 17.65
C ALA A 31 7.84 18.25 17.64
N THR A 32 8.69 17.51 16.93
CA THR A 32 10.11 17.81 16.76
C THR A 32 10.31 19.11 15.98
N VAL A 33 9.60 19.30 14.86
CA VAL A 33 9.69 20.55 14.07
C VAL A 33 9.29 21.75 14.92
N LYS A 34 8.17 21.65 15.64
CA LYS A 34 7.71 22.71 16.54
C LYS A 34 8.78 23.08 17.58
N LYS A 35 9.44 22.09 18.17
CA LYS A 35 10.51 22.29 19.17
C LYS A 35 11.78 22.88 18.55
N LEU A 36 12.27 22.31 17.44
CA LEU A 36 13.52 22.74 16.77
C LEU A 36 13.45 24.19 16.28
N PHE A 37 12.30 24.60 15.74
CA PHE A 37 12.11 25.96 15.21
C PHE A 37 11.43 26.91 16.20
N ASN A 38 11.19 26.47 17.45
CA ASN A 38 10.53 27.25 18.49
C ASN A 38 9.23 27.93 18.00
N LEU A 39 8.37 27.16 17.32
CA LEU A 39 7.16 27.71 16.70
C LEU A 39 6.15 28.15 17.78
N SER A 40 5.66 29.38 17.67
CA SER A 40 4.70 29.99 18.60
C SER A 40 3.26 29.52 18.42
N SER A 41 2.94 28.90 17.27
CA SER A 41 1.63 28.31 17.01
C SER A 41 1.27 27.24 18.07
N PRO A 42 0.00 26.97 18.36
CA PRO A 42 -0.35 25.83 19.21
C PRO A 42 0.09 24.49 18.58
N PHE A 43 0.09 23.42 19.37
CA PHE A 43 0.15 22.06 18.82
C PHE A 43 -1.06 21.81 17.92
N LEU A 44 -0.90 20.98 16.89
CA LEU A 44 -1.97 20.67 15.95
C LEU A 44 -3.03 19.79 16.60
N THR A 45 -2.62 18.93 17.53
CA THR A 45 -3.47 17.97 18.23
C THR A 45 -2.99 17.78 19.68
N LYS A 46 -3.71 16.98 20.46
CA LYS A 46 -3.19 16.49 21.75
C LYS A 46 -2.10 15.43 21.59
N ARG A 47 -2.05 14.78 20.42
CA ARG A 47 -1.16 13.65 20.16
C ARG A 47 0.27 14.12 19.88
N ASP A 48 0.46 15.13 19.03
CA ASP A 48 1.76 15.79 18.84
C ASP A 48 2.20 16.60 20.08
N GLN A 49 1.27 17.09 20.89
CA GLN A 49 1.62 17.66 22.20
C GLN A 49 2.21 16.61 23.16
N TRP A 50 1.72 15.37 23.11
CA TRP A 50 2.19 14.28 23.96
C TRP A 50 3.43 13.56 23.41
N ALA A 51 3.59 13.47 22.09
CA ALA A 51 4.63 12.68 21.47
C ALA A 51 6.06 13.13 21.85
N GLY A 52 6.95 12.16 22.03
CA GLY A 52 8.37 12.44 22.26
C GLY A 52 9.04 13.04 21.03
N THR A 53 10.05 13.88 21.23
CA THR A 53 10.74 14.61 20.16
C THR A 53 12.15 14.05 19.87
N PHE A 54 12.64 14.21 18.63
CA PHE A 54 13.87 13.57 18.16
C PHE A 54 15.15 14.40 18.30
N GLU A 55 15.09 15.65 18.78
CA GLU A 55 16.25 16.54 18.93
C GLU A 55 17.35 15.92 19.79
N GLY A 56 16.98 15.18 20.84
CA GLY A 56 17.93 14.46 21.68
C GLY A 56 18.68 13.34 20.95
N ILE A 57 18.17 12.85 19.81
CA ILE A 57 18.87 11.90 18.95
C ILE A 57 19.88 12.64 18.06
N PHE A 58 19.47 13.75 17.44
CA PHE A 58 20.35 14.53 16.57
C PHE A 58 21.53 15.15 17.32
N GLN A 59 21.35 15.49 18.60
CA GLN A 59 22.39 16.05 19.47
C GLN A 59 23.38 15.03 20.03
N LYS A 60 23.20 13.72 19.80
CA LYS A 60 24.15 12.69 20.29
C LYS A 60 25.51 12.75 19.62
N ARG A 61 25.63 13.44 18.50
CA ARG A 61 26.88 13.58 17.74
C ARG A 61 27.15 15.05 17.46
N THR A 62 28.42 15.41 17.51
CA THR A 62 28.89 16.75 17.11
C THR A 62 29.00 16.88 15.59
N GLU A 63 29.22 15.77 14.87
CA GLU A 63 29.36 15.74 13.41
C GLU A 63 28.41 14.73 12.76
N PRO A 64 27.90 15.04 11.54
CA PRO A 64 27.09 14.11 10.76
C PRO A 64 27.78 12.75 10.56
N ARG A 65 26.96 11.70 10.44
CA ARG A 65 27.46 10.37 10.07
C ARG A 65 27.85 10.34 8.60
N THR A 66 29.03 9.79 8.32
CA THR A 66 29.55 9.58 6.95
C THR A 66 29.56 8.10 6.54
N ASP A 67 29.02 7.22 7.39
CA ASP A 67 29.00 5.76 7.24
C ASP A 67 27.63 5.23 6.77
N CYS A 68 26.87 6.02 6.02
CA CYS A 68 25.58 5.60 5.50
C CYS A 68 25.78 4.46 4.48
N PRO A 69 25.16 3.27 4.68
CA PRO A 69 25.30 2.18 3.73
C PRO A 69 24.60 2.53 2.41
N GLU A 70 25.36 2.68 1.33
CA GLU A 70 24.81 2.91 -0.02
C GLU A 70 24.22 1.63 -0.63
N LYS A 71 24.62 0.46 -0.11
CA LYS A 71 24.15 -0.84 -0.55
C LYS A 71 23.65 -1.63 0.65
N LEU A 72 22.38 -1.98 0.63
CA LEU A 72 21.79 -2.91 1.59
C LEU A 72 22.04 -4.35 1.12
N PRO A 73 22.21 -5.32 2.04
CA PRO A 73 22.24 -6.71 1.67
C PRO A 73 20.89 -7.12 1.05
N THR A 74 20.90 -8.08 0.13
CA THR A 74 19.67 -8.68 -0.38
C THR A 74 18.87 -9.25 0.80
N PRO A 75 17.61 -8.81 1.01
CA PRO A 75 16.79 -9.34 2.09
C PRO A 75 16.65 -10.86 2.00
N VAL A 76 16.73 -11.54 3.14
CA VAL A 76 16.50 -12.98 3.19
C VAL A 76 15.05 -13.26 2.79
N LYS A 77 14.82 -14.25 1.93
CA LYS A 77 13.46 -14.68 1.59
C LYS A 77 12.73 -15.11 2.86
N ILE A 78 11.65 -14.41 3.21
CA ILE A 78 10.82 -14.71 4.40
C ILE A 78 9.99 -15.97 4.16
N ARG A 79 9.61 -16.26 2.90
CA ARG A 79 8.85 -17.45 2.53
C ARG A 79 9.79 -18.57 2.08
N LYS A 80 9.49 -19.79 2.52
CA LYS A 80 10.23 -21.01 2.14
C LYS A 80 9.94 -21.50 0.72
N GLY A 81 8.87 -21.02 0.08
CA GLY A 81 8.45 -21.47 -1.25
C GLY A 81 7.72 -20.38 -2.02
N GLU A 82 7.39 -20.71 -3.26
CA GLU A 82 6.68 -19.83 -4.20
C GLU A 82 5.18 -19.69 -3.86
N ALA A 83 4.48 -18.84 -4.61
CA ALA A 83 3.03 -18.69 -4.47
C ALA A 83 2.32 -20.01 -4.81
N LYS A 84 1.30 -20.37 -4.01
CA LYS A 84 0.42 -21.50 -4.29
C LYS A 84 -0.64 -21.08 -5.32
N GLU A 85 -0.22 -20.93 -6.57
CA GLU A 85 -1.04 -20.38 -7.65
C GLU A 85 -2.37 -21.11 -7.86
N GLU A 86 -2.38 -22.43 -7.72
CA GLU A 86 -3.56 -23.29 -7.91
C GLU A 86 -4.44 -23.42 -6.65
N ALA A 87 -4.03 -22.84 -5.52
CA ALA A 87 -4.86 -22.85 -4.31
C ALA A 87 -6.06 -21.92 -4.48
N LYS A 88 -7.14 -22.19 -3.75
CA LYS A 88 -8.27 -21.26 -3.62
C LYS A 88 -7.84 -20.00 -2.88
N LEU A 89 -8.50 -18.88 -3.20
CA LEU A 89 -8.28 -17.61 -2.53
C LEU A 89 -8.56 -17.72 -1.02
N SER A 90 -7.68 -17.14 -0.20
CA SER A 90 -8.00 -16.88 1.20
C SER A 90 -9.13 -15.86 1.32
N GLU A 91 -9.78 -15.79 2.48
CA GLU A 91 -10.83 -14.79 2.76
C GLU A 91 -10.37 -13.36 2.42
N PHE A 92 -9.22 -12.94 2.92
CA PHE A 92 -8.65 -11.63 2.59
C PHE A 92 -8.42 -11.43 1.08
N GLN A 93 -7.97 -12.45 0.35
CA GLN A 93 -7.81 -12.35 -1.11
C GLN A 93 -9.16 -12.24 -1.83
N GLN A 94 -10.22 -12.86 -1.30
CA GLN A 94 -11.58 -12.70 -1.82
C GLN A 94 -12.10 -11.28 -1.60
N GLU A 95 -11.84 -10.67 -0.45
CA GLU A 95 -12.18 -9.26 -0.18
C GLU A 95 -11.48 -8.29 -1.14
N LEU A 96 -10.18 -8.51 -1.41
CA LEU A 96 -9.44 -7.75 -2.42
C LEU A 96 -10.05 -7.91 -3.82
N MET A 97 -10.51 -9.11 -4.14
CA MET A 97 -11.18 -9.36 -5.43
C MET A 97 -12.55 -8.69 -5.52
N GLN A 98 -13.28 -8.55 -4.41
CA GLN A 98 -14.53 -7.77 -4.36
C GLN A 98 -14.27 -6.30 -4.65
N LEU A 99 -13.20 -5.72 -4.10
CA LEU A 99 -12.76 -4.36 -4.45
C LEU A 99 -12.41 -4.24 -5.94
N ALA A 100 -11.68 -5.22 -6.49
CA ALA A 100 -11.37 -5.26 -7.91
C ALA A 100 -12.64 -5.32 -8.78
N ALA A 101 -13.67 -6.05 -8.35
CA ALA A 101 -14.95 -6.11 -9.07
C ALA A 101 -15.65 -4.75 -9.13
N VAL A 102 -15.55 -3.92 -8.09
CA VAL A 102 -16.04 -2.52 -8.12
C VAL A 102 -15.28 -1.68 -9.12
N LEU A 103 -13.94 -1.78 -9.15
CA LEU A 103 -13.10 -1.06 -10.11
C LEU A 103 -13.36 -1.46 -11.57
N LYS A 104 -13.83 -2.69 -11.79
CA LYS A 104 -14.18 -3.20 -13.11
C LYS A 104 -15.65 -2.99 -13.46
N GLY A 105 -16.49 -2.59 -12.50
CA GLY A 105 -17.94 -2.46 -12.63
C GLY A 105 -18.72 -3.78 -12.53
N ASP A 106 -18.05 -4.91 -12.32
CA ASP A 106 -18.65 -6.25 -12.26
C ASP A 106 -19.41 -6.50 -10.94
N ASN A 107 -19.30 -5.60 -9.96
CA ASN A 107 -19.96 -5.69 -8.66
C ASN A 107 -21.50 -5.70 -8.73
N ILE A 108 -22.09 -5.34 -9.88
CA ILE A 108 -23.54 -5.40 -10.12
C ILE A 108 -24.01 -6.77 -10.68
N LEU A 109 -23.08 -7.67 -11.00
CA LEU A 109 -23.40 -8.99 -11.56
C LEU A 109 -23.87 -9.92 -10.44
N THR A 110 -24.95 -10.67 -10.71
CA THR A 110 -25.54 -11.64 -9.77
C THR A 110 -24.62 -12.83 -9.42
N SER A 111 -23.54 -13.02 -10.18
CA SER A 111 -22.52 -14.04 -9.91
C SER A 111 -21.53 -13.65 -8.80
N TYR A 112 -21.49 -12.36 -8.41
CA TYR A 112 -20.65 -11.86 -7.33
C TYR A 112 -21.45 -11.68 -6.02
N PRO A 113 -20.84 -11.97 -4.86
CA PRO A 113 -19.52 -12.56 -4.64
C PRO A 113 -19.51 -14.10 -4.67
N GLU A 114 -20.67 -14.76 -4.68
CA GLU A 114 -20.78 -16.17 -4.28
C GLU A 114 -20.12 -17.18 -5.24
N LYS A 115 -20.12 -16.92 -6.55
CA LYS A 115 -19.55 -17.86 -7.54
C LYS A 115 -18.10 -17.52 -7.87
N THR A 116 -17.81 -16.25 -8.14
CA THR A 116 -16.48 -15.84 -8.57
C THR A 116 -15.48 -15.79 -7.40
N GLY A 117 -15.91 -15.55 -6.16
CA GLY A 117 -15.01 -15.57 -4.99
C GLY A 117 -14.45 -16.95 -4.63
N LYS A 118 -15.34 -17.94 -4.55
CA LYS A 118 -15.07 -19.24 -3.93
C LYS A 118 -14.39 -20.24 -4.86
N GLU A 119 -14.63 -20.12 -6.17
CA GLU A 119 -14.11 -21.07 -7.16
C GLU A 119 -12.79 -20.62 -7.80
N THR A 120 -12.39 -19.37 -7.61
CA THR A 120 -11.18 -18.78 -8.21
C THR A 120 -9.90 -19.22 -7.50
N THR A 121 -8.88 -19.51 -8.31
CA THR A 121 -7.51 -19.80 -7.86
C THR A 121 -6.73 -18.50 -7.60
N VAL A 122 -5.62 -18.58 -6.84
CA VAL A 122 -4.73 -17.43 -6.61
C VAL A 122 -4.23 -16.81 -7.92
N LYS A 123 -3.92 -17.65 -8.91
CA LYS A 123 -3.47 -17.21 -10.24
C LYS A 123 -4.54 -16.41 -11.00
N GLU A 124 -5.75 -16.95 -11.07
CA GLU A 124 -6.88 -16.29 -11.73
C GLU A 124 -7.29 -15.00 -11.01
N GLY A 125 -7.29 -15.01 -9.66
CA GLY A 125 -7.57 -13.82 -8.86
C GLY A 125 -6.56 -12.70 -9.10
N LYS A 126 -5.27 -13.03 -9.22
CA LYS A 126 -4.22 -12.07 -9.60
C LYS A 126 -4.49 -11.46 -10.99
N GLN A 127 -4.78 -12.30 -11.98
CA GLN A 127 -5.06 -11.83 -13.34
C GLN A 127 -6.30 -10.93 -13.40
N TYR A 128 -7.36 -11.30 -12.67
CA TYR A 128 -8.57 -10.49 -12.57
C TYR A 128 -8.27 -9.11 -11.97
N MET A 129 -7.48 -9.05 -10.90
CA MET A 129 -7.11 -7.80 -10.25
C MET A 129 -6.24 -6.91 -11.14
N GLU A 130 -5.28 -7.49 -11.87
CA GLU A 130 -4.45 -6.74 -12.84
C GLU A 130 -5.30 -6.13 -13.95
N ASP A 131 -6.26 -6.89 -14.51
CA ASP A 131 -7.19 -6.38 -15.53
C ASP A 131 -8.13 -5.30 -14.97
N ALA A 132 -8.65 -5.47 -13.76
CA ALA A 132 -9.53 -4.48 -13.12
C ALA A 132 -8.83 -3.13 -12.93
N VAL A 133 -7.62 -3.12 -12.38
CA VAL A 133 -6.84 -1.89 -12.17
C VAL A 133 -6.47 -1.24 -13.50
N LYS A 134 -6.03 -2.05 -14.48
CA LYS A 134 -5.71 -1.55 -15.82
C LYS A 134 -6.90 -0.85 -16.46
N ARG A 135 -8.07 -1.50 -16.49
CA ARG A 135 -9.30 -0.95 -17.08
C ARG A 135 -9.75 0.34 -16.38
N PHE A 136 -9.67 0.37 -15.06
CA PHE A 136 -10.02 1.56 -14.28
C PHE A 136 -9.12 2.75 -14.66
N PHE A 137 -7.79 2.55 -14.74
CA PHE A 137 -6.88 3.60 -15.18
C PHE A 137 -7.09 4.01 -16.64
N GLU A 138 -7.33 3.06 -17.55
CA GLU A 138 -7.65 3.38 -18.94
C GLU A 138 -8.89 4.27 -19.05
N ALA A 139 -9.96 3.93 -18.30
CA ALA A 139 -11.18 4.73 -18.25
C ALA A 139 -10.95 6.12 -17.65
N GLY A 140 -10.18 6.23 -16.56
CA GLY A 140 -9.84 7.50 -15.94
C GLY A 140 -8.97 8.40 -16.83
N LEU A 141 -7.96 7.84 -17.48
CA LEU A 141 -7.13 8.56 -18.44
C LEU A 141 -7.96 9.01 -19.65
N TYR A 142 -8.89 8.18 -20.11
CA TYR A 142 -9.81 8.53 -21.19
C TYR A 142 -10.73 9.68 -20.78
N ALA A 143 -11.38 9.60 -19.62
CA ALA A 143 -12.23 10.67 -19.09
C ALA A 143 -11.48 12.01 -18.96
N LYS A 144 -10.25 11.98 -18.44
CA LYS A 144 -9.39 13.16 -18.35
C LYS A 144 -9.09 13.77 -19.72
N ARG A 145 -8.80 12.95 -20.74
CA ARG A 145 -8.59 13.42 -22.12
C ARG A 145 -9.84 14.02 -22.75
N MET A 146 -11.02 13.57 -22.34
CA MET A 146 -12.31 14.09 -22.80
C MET A 146 -12.74 15.38 -22.07
N GLY A 147 -11.94 15.90 -21.12
CA GLY A 147 -12.25 17.12 -20.38
C GLY A 147 -13.33 16.94 -19.32
N VAL A 148 -13.52 15.71 -18.83
CA VAL A 148 -14.37 15.46 -17.65
C VAL A 148 -13.76 16.13 -16.43
N ASP A 149 -14.62 16.67 -15.55
CA ASP A 149 -14.22 17.30 -14.29
C ASP A 149 -13.33 16.36 -13.45
N GLU A 150 -12.23 16.89 -12.87
CA GLU A 150 -11.27 16.08 -12.12
C GLU A 150 -11.84 15.50 -10.81
N GLU A 151 -12.91 16.10 -10.27
CA GLU A 151 -13.62 15.60 -9.09
C GLU A 151 -14.68 14.55 -9.45
N GLN A 152 -15.01 14.38 -10.73
CA GLN A 152 -16.01 13.42 -11.15
C GLN A 152 -15.48 11.98 -11.11
N ILE A 153 -16.17 11.14 -10.33
CA ILE A 153 -15.84 9.71 -10.21
C ILE A 153 -16.23 8.98 -11.50
N VAL A 154 -15.26 8.26 -12.07
CA VAL A 154 -15.46 7.40 -13.25
C VAL A 154 -16.30 6.19 -12.86
N GLN A 155 -17.51 6.11 -13.40
CA GLN A 155 -18.39 4.96 -13.20
C GLN A 155 -18.10 3.87 -14.23
N MET A 156 -17.57 2.75 -13.75
CA MET A 156 -17.27 1.59 -14.57
C MET A 156 -18.52 0.73 -14.77
N ARG A 157 -18.69 0.18 -15.97
CA ARG A 157 -19.78 -0.75 -16.30
C ARG A 157 -19.21 -2.12 -16.66
N PRO A 158 -19.88 -3.23 -16.30
CA PRO A 158 -19.44 -4.56 -16.72
C PRO A 158 -19.30 -4.63 -18.23
N SER A 159 -18.23 -5.25 -18.71
CA SER A 159 -18.08 -5.54 -20.13
C SER A 159 -18.88 -6.78 -20.49
N LEU A 160 -20.05 -6.59 -21.10
CA LEU A 160 -20.87 -7.67 -21.67
C LEU A 160 -20.26 -8.19 -22.99
N THR A 161 -19.03 -8.70 -22.98
CA THR A 161 -18.47 -9.39 -24.14
C THR A 161 -18.57 -10.90 -23.93
N THR A 162 -19.74 -11.47 -24.16
CA THR A 162 -19.87 -12.91 -24.46
C THR A 162 -19.40 -13.14 -25.89
N ARG A 163 -18.13 -13.52 -26.10
CA ARG A 163 -17.71 -14.05 -27.41
C ARG A 163 -18.06 -15.54 -27.45
N SER A 164 -19.26 -15.88 -27.90
CA SER A 164 -19.55 -17.25 -28.34
C SER A 164 -18.63 -17.59 -29.51
N PRO A 165 -17.95 -18.75 -29.54
CA PRO A 165 -17.25 -19.17 -30.75
C PRO A 165 -18.29 -19.43 -31.83
N SER A 166 -18.27 -18.62 -32.89
CA SER A 166 -19.06 -18.86 -34.10
C SER A 166 -18.69 -20.24 -34.65
N LYS A 167 -19.63 -21.18 -34.63
CA LYS A 167 -19.50 -22.43 -35.39
C LYS A 167 -19.40 -22.05 -36.87
N THR A 168 -18.27 -22.36 -37.48
CA THR A 168 -18.11 -22.34 -38.93
C THR A 168 -19.08 -23.34 -39.57
N PRO A 169 -19.85 -22.97 -40.61
CA PRO A 169 -20.64 -23.92 -41.37
C PRO A 169 -19.68 -24.85 -42.13
N ASN A 170 -19.86 -26.17 -41.98
CA ASN A 170 -19.26 -27.15 -42.88
C ASN A 170 -19.83 -26.93 -44.28
N GLU A 171 -18.99 -26.60 -45.25
CA GLU A 171 -19.27 -26.80 -46.66
C GLU A 171 -18.69 -28.16 -47.08
N HIS A 172 -19.55 -29.05 -47.55
CA HIS A 172 -19.20 -30.18 -48.39
C HIS A 172 -19.98 -30.05 -49.70
N PRO A 173 -19.33 -30.31 -50.83
CA PRO A 173 -19.77 -31.39 -51.71
C PRO A 173 -18.99 -32.68 -51.50
#